data_AF-A0A392TKM6-F1
#
_entry.id   AF-A0A392TKM6-F1
#
_cell.length_a   1.000
_cell.length_b   1.000
_cell.length_c   1.000
_cell.angle_alpha   90.00
_cell.angle_beta   90.00
_cell.angle_gamma   90.00
#
_symmetry.space_group_name_H-M   'P 1'
#
loop_
_entity.id
_entity.type
_entity.pdbx_description
1 polymer ?
#
loop_
_entity_poly.entity_id
_entity_poly.type
_entity_poly.pdbx_seq_one_letter_code
_entity_poly.pdbx_strand_id
1 'polypeptide(L)'
;MFSAVKDEIEHWTLDVRNPVKEFLGRPGTEWLKYHGGERPTKIRLGDFKLVARAWGEWVARNVIPLGNWSEYQLENAVLVKMIMESED
;
A
#
# COMPACT_ATOMS: atom_id res chain seq x y z
N MET A 1 14.42 -5.49 -10.20
CA MET A 1 13.73 -4.19 -10.31
C MET A 1 12.97 -3.85 -9.04
N PHE A 2 12.12 -4.75 -8.52
CA PHE A 2 11.36 -4.50 -7.28
C PHE A 2 12.20 -4.39 -5.99
N SER A 3 13.39 -5.01 -5.88
CA SER A 3 14.15 -4.95 -4.60
C SER A 3 14.77 -3.58 -4.33
N ALA A 4 15.32 -2.91 -5.35
CA ALA A 4 15.91 -1.57 -5.17
C ALA A 4 14.85 -0.52 -4.80
N VAL A 5 13.67 -0.60 -5.43
CA VAL A 5 12.53 0.26 -5.10
C VAL A 5 11.99 -0.05 -3.70
N LYS A 6 12.00 -1.33 -3.30
CA LYS A 6 11.62 -1.75 -1.95
C LYS A 6 12.57 -1.20 -0.88
N ASP A 7 13.88 -1.30 -1.10
CA ASP A 7 14.90 -0.76 -0.19
C ASP A 7 14.74 0.77 -0.06
N GLU A 8 14.45 1.47 -1.16
CA GLU A 8 14.20 2.92 -1.13
C GLU A 8 12.93 3.25 -0.32
N ILE A 9 11.81 2.58 -0.61
CA ILE A 9 10.52 2.77 0.05
C ILE A 9 10.59 2.48 1.56
N GLU A 10 11.42 1.51 1.97
CA GLU A 10 11.60 1.15 3.37
C GLU A 10 12.17 2.32 4.20
N HIS A 11 12.97 3.19 3.58
CA HIS A 11 13.59 4.35 4.23
C HIS A 11 12.75 5.63 4.17
N TRP A 12 11.59 5.61 3.51
CA TRP A 12 10.72 6.78 3.43
C TRP A 12 10.26 7.26 4.81
N THR A 13 10.24 8.58 5.02
CA THR A 13 9.66 9.19 6.23
C THR A 13 8.13 9.11 6.22
N LEU A 14 7.50 9.37 7.37
CA LEU A 14 6.03 9.39 7.46
C LEU A 14 5.41 10.42 6.50
N ASP A 15 6.06 11.56 6.30
CA ASP A 15 5.59 12.62 5.40
C ASP A 15 5.51 12.16 3.95
N VAL A 16 6.38 11.24 3.54
CA VAL A 16 6.35 10.64 2.19
C VAL A 16 5.33 9.50 2.10
N ARG A 17 5.16 8.74 3.19
CA ARG A 17 4.20 7.61 3.24
C ARG A 17 2.75 8.11 3.29
N ASN A 18 2.46 9.10 4.11
CA ASN A 18 1.09 9.56 4.38
C ASN A 18 0.29 9.92 3.12
N PRO A 19 0.85 10.61 2.10
CA PRO A 19 0.17 10.85 0.84
C PRO A 19 -0.33 9.57 0.15
N VAL A 20 0.42 8.46 0.22
CA VAL A 20 -0.01 7.17 -0.35
C VAL A 20 -1.24 6.65 0.39
N LYS A 21 -1.22 6.71 1.73
CA LYS A 21 -2.35 6.31 2.57
C LYS A 21 -3.57 7.19 2.35
N GLU A 22 -3.40 8.50 2.24
CA GLU A 22 -4.49 9.45 2.01
C GLU A 22 -5.11 9.31 0.63
N PHE A 23 -4.30 8.97 -0.37
CA PHE A 23 -4.75 8.69 -1.72
C PHE A 23 -5.62 7.42 -1.75
N LEU A 24 -5.14 6.30 -1.19
CA LEU A 24 -5.79 5.00 -1.27
C LEU A 24 -6.87 4.77 -0.21
N GLY A 25 -6.62 5.23 1.01
CA GLY A 25 -7.42 4.99 2.20
C GLY A 25 -8.60 5.93 2.34
N ARG A 26 -9.63 5.50 3.08
CA ARG A 26 -10.74 6.33 3.52
C ARG A 26 -10.28 7.31 4.62
N PRO A 27 -11.02 8.41 4.87
CA PRO A 27 -10.75 9.27 6.01
C PRO A 27 -10.67 8.45 7.32
N GLY A 28 -9.63 8.68 8.12
CA GLY A 28 -9.38 7.93 9.35
C GLY A 28 -8.61 6.61 9.17
N THR A 29 -8.15 6.29 7.96
CA THR A 29 -7.27 5.13 7.74
C THR A 29 -5.97 5.30 8.53
N GLU A 30 -5.65 4.28 9.34
CA GLU A 30 -4.43 4.23 10.14
C GLU A 30 -3.38 3.34 9.48
N TRP A 31 -2.13 3.62 9.80
CA TRP A 31 -1.07 2.70 9.48
C TRP A 31 -1.01 1.56 10.49
N LEU A 32 -0.78 0.36 10.00
CA LEU A 32 -0.45 -0.80 10.81
C LEU A 32 1.08 -1.01 10.83
N LYS A 33 1.60 -1.33 12.01
CA LYS A 33 3.00 -1.73 12.21
C LYS A 33 3.18 -3.24 11.99
N TYR A 34 4.37 -3.63 11.57
CA TYR A 34 4.77 -5.03 11.61
C TYR A 34 5.02 -5.45 13.08
N HIS A 35 4.73 -6.70 13.44
CA HIS A 35 5.01 -7.21 14.79
C HIS A 35 6.51 -7.10 15.09
N GLY A 36 6.87 -6.38 16.15
CA GLY A 36 8.27 -6.13 16.53
C GLY A 36 8.96 -4.96 15.81
N GLY A 37 8.26 -4.27 14.91
CA GLY A 37 8.75 -3.05 14.26
C GLY A 37 8.08 -1.79 14.80
N GLU A 38 8.83 -0.70 14.89
CA GLU A 38 8.28 0.63 15.22
C GLU A 38 7.67 1.32 13.99
N ARG A 39 8.11 0.93 12.79
CA ARG A 39 7.72 1.61 11.56
C ARG A 39 6.38 1.10 11.06
N PRO A 40 5.42 2.00 10.77
CA PRO A 40 4.21 1.64 10.07
C PRO A 40 4.53 1.20 8.64
N THR A 41 4.14 -0.02 8.29
CA THR A 41 4.47 -0.63 7.00
C THR A 41 3.26 -1.10 6.23
N LYS A 42 2.05 -1.07 6.82
CA LYS A 42 0.88 -1.71 6.26
C LYS A 42 -0.39 -0.87 6.33
N ILE A 43 -1.31 -1.10 5.40
CA ILE A 43 -2.68 -0.55 5.39
C ILE A 43 -3.65 -1.72 5.20
N ARG A 44 -4.81 -1.73 5.88
CA ARG A 44 -5.83 -2.76 5.60
C ARG A 44 -6.49 -2.49 4.27
N LEU A 45 -6.62 -3.51 3.43
CA LEU A 45 -7.36 -3.41 2.16
C LEU A 45 -8.82 -3.00 2.38
N GLY A 46 -9.41 -3.42 3.50
CA GLY A 46 -10.77 -3.02 3.90
C GLY A 46 -10.95 -1.50 4.07
N ASP A 47 -9.88 -0.79 4.43
CA ASP A 47 -9.91 0.65 4.67
C ASP A 47 -9.70 1.48 3.39
N PHE A 48 -9.45 0.81 2.25
CA PHE A 48 -9.28 1.50 0.97
C PHE A 48 -10.60 2.11 0.48
N LYS A 49 -10.50 3.20 -0.30
CA LYS A 49 -11.58 3.72 -1.15
C LYS A 49 -12.00 2.65 -2.15
N LEU A 50 -13.23 2.72 -2.65
CA LEU A 50 -13.81 1.64 -3.48
C LEU A 50 -12.98 1.31 -4.73
N VAL A 51 -12.56 2.32 -5.49
CA VAL A 51 -11.75 2.13 -6.71
C VAL A 51 -10.35 1.59 -6.36
N ALA A 52 -9.71 2.17 -5.35
CA ALA A 52 -8.41 1.69 -4.85
C ALA A 52 -8.47 0.24 -4.37
N ARG A 53 -9.57 -0.14 -3.73
CA ARG A 53 -9.79 -1.53 -3.29
C ARG A 53 -9.93 -2.48 -4.47
N ALA A 54 -10.68 -2.11 -5.51
CA ALA A 54 -10.81 -2.93 -6.71
C ALA A 54 -9.45 -3.17 -7.38
N TRP A 55 -8.65 -2.11 -7.52
CA TRP A 55 -7.29 -2.23 -8.03
C TRP A 55 -6.38 -3.07 -7.12
N GLY A 56 -6.46 -2.87 -5.80
CA GLY A 56 -5.79 -3.73 -4.83
C GLY A 56 -6.15 -5.20 -5.04
N GLU A 57 -7.43 -5.56 -4.98
CA GLU A 57 -7.89 -6.93 -5.18
C GLU A 57 -7.41 -7.53 -6.51
N TRP A 58 -7.40 -6.74 -7.59
CA TRP A 58 -6.85 -7.18 -8.87
C TRP A 58 -5.33 -7.44 -8.80
N VAL A 59 -4.55 -6.53 -8.20
CA VAL A 59 -3.10 -6.66 -8.00
C VAL A 59 -2.74 -7.89 -7.17
N ALA A 60 -3.44 -8.14 -6.05
CA ALA A 60 -3.23 -9.34 -5.21
C ALA A 60 -3.53 -10.65 -5.93
N ARG A 61 -4.44 -10.65 -6.90
CA ARG A 61 -4.83 -11.86 -7.63
C ARG A 61 -3.97 -12.14 -8.85
N ASN A 62 -3.41 -11.10 -9.48
CA ASN A 62 -2.79 -11.20 -10.81
C ASN A 62 -1.30 -10.84 -10.85
N VAL A 63 -0.83 -9.95 -9.96
CA VAL A 63 0.55 -9.42 -10.02
C VAL A 63 1.41 -9.99 -8.90
N ILE A 64 0.88 -9.99 -7.67
CA ILE A 64 1.60 -10.44 -6.48
C ILE A 64 0.77 -11.51 -5.77
N PRO A 65 1.01 -12.81 -6.03
CA PRO A 65 0.30 -13.89 -5.34
C PRO A 65 0.70 -13.90 -3.86
N LEU A 66 -0.05 -13.15 -3.04
CA LEU A 66 0.16 -13.03 -1.61
C LEU A 66 -0.64 -14.11 -0.87
N GLY A 67 -0.14 -14.58 0.27
CA GLY A 67 -0.92 -15.47 1.16
C GLY A 67 -1.95 -14.73 2.03
N ASN A 68 -1.74 -13.43 2.29
CA ASN A 68 -2.64 -12.56 3.05
C ASN A 68 -3.01 -11.35 2.18
N TRP A 69 -4.30 -11.17 1.89
CA TRP A 69 -4.82 -10.05 1.08
C TRP A 69 -5.47 -8.96 1.92
N SER A 70 -5.62 -9.18 3.23
CA SER A 70 -6.29 -8.25 4.12
C SER A 70 -5.43 -7.04 4.46
N GLU A 71 -4.10 -7.18 4.36
CA GLU A 71 -3.12 -6.14 4.69
C GLU A 71 -2.12 -5.93 3.55
N TYR A 72 -2.02 -4.69 3.09
CA TYR A 72 -1.10 -4.29 2.04
C TYR A 72 0.14 -3.68 2.66
N GLN A 73 1.31 -4.18 2.27
CA GLN A 73 2.56 -3.49 2.56
C GLN A 73 2.66 -2.19 1.75
N LEU A 74 3.44 -1.24 2.26
CA LEU A 74 3.65 0.08 1.64
C LEU A 74 4.05 -0.05 0.17
N GLU A 75 4.96 -0.97 -0.18
CA GLU A 75 5.37 -1.24 -1.57
C GLU A 75 4.19 -1.61 -2.48
N ASN A 76 3.27 -2.46 -2.01
CA ASN A 76 2.09 -2.87 -2.76
C ASN A 76 1.06 -1.74 -2.85
N ALA A 77 0.94 -0.93 -1.79
CA ALA A 77 0.09 0.25 -1.80
C ALA A 77 0.61 1.27 -2.83
N VAL A 78 1.92 1.52 -2.88
CA VAL A 78 2.56 2.40 -3.88
C VAL A 78 2.27 1.91 -5.29
N LEU A 79 2.36 0.60 -5.56
CA LEU A 79 2.00 0.03 -6.86
C LEU A 79 0.55 0.32 -7.24
N VAL A 80 -0.40 0.12 -6.32
CA VAL A 80 -1.83 0.43 -6.57
C VAL A 80 -2.01 1.91 -6.88
N LYS A 81 -1.34 2.80 -6.14
CA LYS A 81 -1.37 4.24 -6.39
C LYS A 81 -0.83 4.57 -7.79
N MET A 82 0.31 4.01 -8.18
CA MET A 82 0.91 4.24 -9.50
C MET A 82 -0.01 3.80 -10.64
N ILE A 83 -0.69 2.65 -10.51
CA ILE A 83 -1.67 2.19 -11.50
C ILE A 83 -2.80 3.20 -11.63
N MET A 84 -3.37 3.65 -10.50
CA MET A 84 -4.46 4.60 -10.50
C MET A 84 -4.07 5.99 -11.03
N GLU A 85 -2.84 6.44 -10.79
CA GLU A 85 -2.32 7.71 -11.33
C GLU A 85 -1.96 7.61 -12.83
N SER A 86 -1.76 6.40 -13.35
CA SER A 86 -1.48 6.18 -14.78
C SER A 86 -2.74 6.04 -15.66
N GLU A 87 -3.93 6.03 -15.05
CA GLU A 87 -5.22 5.95 -15.74
C GLU A 87 -5.77 7.33 -16.19
N ASP A 88 -4.92 8.37 -16.21
CA ASP A 88 -5.19 9.72 -16.76
C ASP A 88 -4.70 9.89 -18.21
#